data_AF-A0A2N3W5M6-F1
#
_entry.id   AF-A0A2N3W5M6-F1
#
_cell.length_a   1.000
_cell.length_b   1.000
_cell.length_c   1.000
_cell.angle_alpha   90.00
_cell.angle_beta   90.00
_cell.angle_gamma   90.00
#
_symmetry.space_group_name_H-M   'P 1'
#
loop_
_entity.id
_entity.type
_entity.pdbx_description
1 polymer ?
#
loop_
_entity_poly.entity_id
_entity_poly.type
_entity_poly.pdbx_seq_one_letter_code
_entity_poly.pdbx_strand_id
1 'polypeptide(L)'
;MTQDESAIAAVWDQQNVWSRSADRLKKAVEGARSKALALAILAAVLGTGSAQAMGRNEAAGKALAFAAALAAAAAPLFAQRGGAARLSDWIRVRAVSEALKAEVYTCLARVGPYRDLAGAGALLAERGRAYRTDGGDLIRYTAGIAALPRPLPPVTDLDSYVEHRLRRQIETYYRPKAEWMRRKVVLAGRVELGLGGLAAVLAAAAGVFSVGGLAAWVPVVASVSVALTAHAIAQRYSYQQLEFLRTAEELERLLARREGAPGAVGTPEAAEAFVAECEHVISIQNEAWMIRWTVG
;
A
#
# COMPACT_ATOMS: atom_id res chain seq x y z
N MET A 1 -35.10 9.56 -4.43
CA MET A 1 -33.77 10.01 -4.87
C MET A 1 -33.95 11.21 -5.75
N THR A 2 -33.40 12.36 -5.36
CA THR A 2 -33.33 13.53 -6.23
C THR A 2 -32.34 13.28 -7.38
N GLN A 3 -32.41 14.08 -8.44
CA GLN A 3 -31.45 14.00 -9.55
C GLN A 3 -30.00 14.18 -9.04
N ASP A 4 -29.78 15.08 -8.09
CA ASP A 4 -28.47 15.29 -7.46
C ASP A 4 -28.02 14.08 -6.64
N GLU A 5 -28.89 13.47 -5.82
CA GLU A 5 -28.54 12.25 -5.09
C GLU A 5 -28.13 11.10 -6.02
N SER A 6 -28.80 10.98 -7.17
CA SER A 6 -28.45 9.97 -8.19
C SER A 6 -27.08 10.23 -8.82
N ALA A 7 -26.73 11.49 -9.06
CA ALA A 7 -25.43 11.87 -9.59
C ALA A 7 -24.31 11.64 -8.57
N ILE A 8 -24.55 11.97 -7.29
CA ILE A 8 -23.61 11.72 -6.20
C ILE A 8 -23.36 10.21 -6.04
N ALA A 9 -24.42 9.39 -6.07
CA ALA A 9 -24.31 7.94 -6.03
C ALA A 9 -23.50 7.39 -7.22
N ALA A 10 -23.72 7.91 -8.43
CA ALA A 10 -22.97 7.48 -9.62
C ALA A 10 -21.46 7.78 -9.51
N VAL A 11 -21.08 8.94 -8.95
CA VAL A 11 -19.66 9.27 -8.70
C VAL A 11 -19.08 8.39 -7.58
N TRP A 12 -19.88 8.06 -6.57
CA TRP A 12 -19.49 7.15 -5.50
C TRP A 12 -19.25 5.71 -5.97
N ASP A 13 -20.04 5.25 -6.95
CA ASP A 13 -19.85 3.96 -7.61
C ASP A 13 -18.58 3.95 -8.46
N GLN A 14 -18.31 5.04 -9.19
CA GLN A 14 -17.06 5.19 -9.93
C GLN A 14 -15.87 5.16 -8.97
N GLN A 15 -15.92 5.89 -7.86
CA GLN A 15 -14.92 5.83 -6.80
C GLN A 15 -14.69 4.38 -6.33
N ASN A 16 -15.75 3.59 -6.15
CA ASN A 16 -15.64 2.17 -5.78
C ASN A 16 -14.87 1.36 -6.82
N VAL A 17 -15.16 1.53 -8.10
CA VAL A 17 -14.46 0.85 -9.20
C VAL A 17 -12.96 1.18 -9.17
N TRP A 18 -12.60 2.46 -9.06
CA TRP A 18 -11.19 2.88 -8.99
C TRP A 18 -10.49 2.36 -7.73
N SER A 19 -11.16 2.38 -6.58
CA SER A 19 -10.64 1.83 -5.32
C SER A 19 -10.35 0.33 -5.44
N ARG A 20 -11.29 -0.44 -5.99
CA ARG A 20 -11.12 -1.89 -6.20
C ARG A 20 -10.02 -2.19 -7.22
N SER A 21 -9.89 -1.35 -8.24
CA SER A 21 -8.80 -1.42 -9.22
C SER A 21 -7.45 -1.23 -8.53
N ALA A 22 -7.32 -0.22 -7.68
CA ALA A 22 -6.13 0.02 -6.88
C ALA A 22 -5.80 -1.17 -5.96
N ASP A 23 -6.79 -1.72 -5.26
CA ASP A 23 -6.59 -2.87 -4.37
C ASP A 23 -6.14 -4.14 -5.12
N ARG A 24 -6.70 -4.39 -6.31
CA ARG A 24 -6.29 -5.50 -7.17
C ARG A 24 -4.84 -5.32 -7.63
N LEU A 25 -4.47 -4.12 -8.07
CA LEU A 25 -3.12 -3.82 -8.51
C LEU A 25 -2.10 -3.92 -7.37
N LYS A 26 -2.46 -3.40 -6.19
CA LYS A 26 -1.66 -3.54 -4.97
C LYS A 26 -1.36 -5.00 -4.66
N LYS A 27 -2.40 -5.85 -4.59
CA LYS A 27 -2.25 -7.29 -4.32
C LYS A 27 -1.39 -7.98 -5.37
N ALA A 28 -1.50 -7.58 -6.63
CA ALA A 28 -0.69 -8.14 -7.71
C ALA A 28 0.80 -7.78 -7.53
N VAL A 29 1.11 -6.52 -7.22
CA VAL A 29 2.48 -6.02 -6.98
C VAL A 29 3.09 -6.68 -5.74
N GLU A 30 2.37 -6.66 -4.61
CA GLU A 30 2.82 -7.28 -3.36
C GLU A 30 3.03 -8.79 -3.53
N GLY A 31 2.06 -9.49 -4.13
CA GLY A 31 2.14 -10.92 -4.39
C GLY A 31 3.29 -11.30 -5.32
N ALA A 32 3.57 -10.48 -6.34
CA ALA A 32 4.71 -10.71 -7.24
C ALA A 32 6.05 -10.57 -6.50
N ARG A 33 6.21 -9.55 -5.65
CA ARG A 33 7.42 -9.36 -4.82
C ARG A 33 7.62 -10.50 -3.82
N SER A 34 6.55 -10.98 -3.19
CA SER A 34 6.61 -12.12 -2.27
C SER A 34 6.97 -13.42 -2.99
N LYS A 35 6.42 -13.67 -4.19
CA LYS A 35 6.79 -14.84 -5.01
C LYS A 35 8.24 -14.79 -5.46
N ALA A 36 8.73 -13.62 -5.88
CA ALA A 36 10.14 -13.45 -6.26
C ALA A 36 11.09 -13.76 -5.10
N LEU A 37 10.78 -13.28 -3.90
CA LEU A 37 11.52 -13.60 -2.68
C LEU A 37 11.49 -15.11 -2.38
N ALA A 38 10.30 -15.73 -2.39
CA ALA A 38 10.16 -17.15 -2.11
C ALA A 38 10.96 -18.02 -3.09
N LEU A 39 10.94 -17.67 -4.38
CA LEU A 39 11.71 -18.36 -5.42
C LEU A 39 13.22 -18.18 -5.25
N ALA A 40 13.68 -16.99 -4.86
CA ALA A 40 15.10 -16.74 -4.59
C ALA A 40 15.61 -17.57 -3.40
N ILE A 41 14.84 -17.62 -2.31
CA ILE A 41 15.14 -18.47 -1.14
C ILE A 41 15.15 -19.94 -1.55
N LEU A 42 14.13 -20.39 -2.29
CA LEU A 42 14.02 -21.77 -2.74
C LEU A 42 15.21 -22.16 -3.63
N ALA A 43 15.62 -21.30 -4.56
CA ALA A 43 16.78 -21.53 -5.42
C ALA A 43 18.06 -21.73 -4.60
N ALA A 44 18.31 -20.88 -3.59
CA ALA A 44 19.49 -21.00 -2.73
C ALA A 44 19.50 -22.29 -1.91
N VAL A 45 18.35 -22.66 -1.33
CA VAL A 45 18.19 -23.88 -0.52
C VAL A 45 18.33 -25.14 -1.38
N LEU A 46 17.64 -25.21 -2.53
CA LEU A 46 17.70 -26.36 -3.42
C LEU A 46 19.07 -26.52 -4.07
N GLY A 47 19.72 -25.42 -4.46
CA GLY A 47 21.07 -25.46 -5.04
C GLY A 47 22.10 -26.05 -4.08
N THR A 48 22.02 -25.68 -2.81
CA THR A 48 22.90 -26.22 -1.76
C THR A 48 22.53 -27.66 -1.40
N GLY A 49 21.24 -27.97 -1.32
CA GLY A 49 20.76 -29.33 -1.12
C GLY A 49 21.22 -30.28 -2.24
N SER A 50 21.20 -29.82 -3.49
CA SER A 50 21.73 -30.53 -4.66
C SER A 50 23.20 -30.90 -4.48
N ALA A 51 24.06 -29.93 -4.13
CA ALA A 51 25.49 -30.15 -3.95
C ALA A 51 25.77 -31.22 -2.88
N GLN A 52 24.99 -31.25 -1.80
CA GLN A 52 25.12 -32.25 -0.75
C GLN A 52 24.54 -33.62 -1.11
N ALA A 53 23.46 -33.65 -1.88
CA ALA A 53 22.82 -34.90 -2.31
C ALA A 53 23.62 -35.63 -3.39
N MET A 54 24.36 -34.90 -4.23
CA MET A 54 25.09 -35.46 -5.38
C MET A 54 26.07 -36.58 -4.98
N GLY A 55 26.69 -36.48 -3.79
CA GLY A 55 27.60 -37.50 -3.28
C GLY A 55 26.92 -38.75 -2.69
N ARG A 56 25.59 -38.73 -2.47
CA ARG A 56 24.82 -39.85 -1.89
C ARG A 56 23.83 -40.47 -2.87
N ASN A 57 23.20 -39.64 -3.69
CA ASN A 57 22.24 -40.03 -4.70
C ASN A 57 22.27 -39.00 -5.85
N GLU A 58 22.90 -39.40 -6.95
CA GLU A 58 23.10 -38.54 -8.12
C GLU A 58 21.77 -38.09 -8.75
N ALA A 59 20.77 -38.98 -8.83
CA ALA A 59 19.46 -38.65 -9.40
C ALA A 59 18.74 -37.59 -8.56
N ALA A 60 18.76 -37.73 -7.24
CA ALA A 60 18.19 -36.75 -6.32
C ALA A 60 18.91 -35.40 -6.41
N GLY A 61 20.26 -35.41 -6.46
CA GLY A 61 21.05 -34.19 -6.64
C GLY A 61 20.71 -33.46 -7.94
N LYS A 62 20.65 -34.17 -9.07
CA LYS A 62 20.27 -33.58 -10.37
C LYS A 62 18.85 -33.00 -10.36
N ALA A 63 17.89 -33.68 -9.73
CA ALA A 63 16.52 -33.18 -9.61
C ALA A 63 16.46 -31.86 -8.81
N LEU A 64 17.19 -31.78 -7.69
CA LEU A 64 17.30 -30.56 -6.89
C LEU A 64 18.00 -29.43 -7.66
N ALA A 65 19.07 -29.72 -8.39
CA ALA A 65 19.77 -28.74 -9.23
C ALA A 65 18.84 -28.13 -10.28
N PHE A 66 18.08 -28.99 -10.97
CA PHE A 66 17.12 -28.57 -11.97
C PHE A 66 16.02 -27.68 -11.37
N ALA A 67 15.45 -28.08 -10.24
CA ALA A 67 14.45 -27.30 -9.53
C ALA A 67 15.01 -25.95 -9.03
N ALA A 68 16.26 -25.91 -8.56
CA ALA A 68 16.94 -24.68 -8.17
C ALA A 68 17.10 -23.71 -9.35
N ALA A 69 17.52 -24.24 -10.51
CA ALA A 69 17.67 -23.45 -11.73
C ALA A 69 16.31 -22.88 -12.22
N LEU A 70 15.24 -23.69 -12.18
CA LEU A 70 13.88 -23.21 -12.50
C LEU A 70 13.43 -22.10 -11.54
N ALA A 71 13.67 -22.26 -10.24
CA ALA A 71 13.32 -21.25 -9.25
C ALA A 71 14.10 -19.95 -9.46
N ALA A 72 15.42 -20.05 -9.70
CA ALA A 72 16.29 -18.91 -9.99
C ALA A 72 15.87 -18.18 -11.26
N ALA A 73 15.54 -18.91 -12.33
CA ALA A 73 15.09 -18.33 -13.60
C ALA A 73 13.71 -17.67 -13.50
N ALA A 74 12.81 -18.21 -12.67
CA ALA A 74 11.47 -17.66 -12.48
C ALA A 74 11.46 -16.40 -11.60
N ALA A 75 12.39 -16.26 -10.65
CA ALA A 75 12.37 -15.16 -9.67
C ALA A 75 12.38 -13.75 -10.32
N PRO A 76 13.24 -13.43 -11.31
CA PRO A 76 13.23 -12.13 -12.00
C PRO A 76 11.92 -11.83 -12.73
N LEU A 77 11.25 -12.86 -13.30
CA LEU A 77 9.99 -12.70 -14.01
C LEU A 77 8.84 -12.26 -13.08
N PHE A 78 8.89 -12.69 -11.81
CA PHE A 78 7.98 -12.19 -10.78
C PHE A 78 8.43 -10.83 -10.23
N ALA A 79 9.73 -10.59 -10.07
CA ALA A 79 10.25 -9.31 -9.63
C ALA A 79 9.83 -8.16 -10.56
N GLN A 80 9.91 -8.36 -11.88
CA GLN A 80 9.47 -7.37 -12.88
C GLN A 80 7.98 -7.03 -12.75
N ARG A 81 7.12 -8.02 -12.45
CA ARG A 81 5.68 -7.78 -12.23
C ARG A 81 5.40 -6.95 -10.97
N GLY A 82 6.33 -6.90 -10.02
CA GLY A 82 6.29 -6.02 -8.85
C GLY A 82 7.15 -4.75 -8.98
N GLY A 83 7.62 -4.44 -10.19
CA GLY A 83 8.56 -3.35 -10.46
C GLY A 83 7.95 -1.95 -10.36
N ALA A 84 8.79 -0.93 -10.56
CA ALA A 84 8.45 0.48 -10.39
C ALA A 84 7.28 0.94 -11.26
N ALA A 85 7.19 0.50 -12.52
CA ALA A 85 6.10 0.88 -13.42
C ALA A 85 4.72 0.43 -12.91
N ARG A 86 4.59 -0.83 -12.50
CA ARG A 86 3.34 -1.37 -11.93
C ARG A 86 2.95 -0.70 -10.63
N LEU A 87 3.95 -0.34 -9.84
CA LEU A 87 3.74 0.41 -8.61
C LEU A 87 3.28 1.84 -8.89
N SER A 88 3.90 2.53 -9.85
CA SER A 88 3.50 3.87 -10.29
C SER A 88 2.06 3.87 -10.80
N ASP A 89 1.69 2.91 -11.64
CA ASP A 89 0.31 2.71 -12.08
C ASP A 89 -0.65 2.54 -10.89
N TRP A 90 -0.28 1.70 -9.91
CA TRP A 90 -1.09 1.49 -8.72
C TRP A 90 -1.33 2.79 -7.95
N ILE A 91 -0.27 3.59 -7.74
CA ILE A 91 -0.38 4.83 -7.00
C ILE A 91 -1.25 5.84 -7.76
N ARG A 92 -1.11 5.94 -9.09
CA ARG A 92 -1.96 6.84 -9.90
C ARG A 92 -3.42 6.40 -9.90
N VAL A 93 -3.72 5.10 -10.02
CA VAL A 93 -5.10 4.57 -9.89
C VAL A 93 -5.66 4.87 -8.50
N ARG A 94 -4.84 4.73 -7.46
CA ARG A 94 -5.21 5.07 -6.08
C ARG A 94 -5.49 6.55 -5.91
N ALA A 95 -4.70 7.42 -6.53
CA ALA A 95 -4.88 8.87 -6.50
C ALA A 95 -6.23 9.29 -7.12
N VAL A 96 -6.59 8.76 -8.30
CA VAL A 96 -7.92 9.01 -8.92
C VAL A 96 -9.04 8.57 -7.98
N SER A 97 -8.92 7.38 -7.36
CA SER A 97 -9.90 6.90 -6.38
C SER A 97 -10.03 7.83 -5.17
N GLU A 98 -8.93 8.37 -4.65
CA GLU A 98 -8.98 9.24 -3.46
C GLU A 98 -9.43 10.66 -3.80
N ALA A 99 -9.10 11.18 -4.99
CA ALA A 99 -9.65 12.45 -5.48
C ALA A 99 -11.18 12.38 -5.62
N LEU A 100 -11.71 11.32 -6.24
CA LEU A 100 -13.16 11.09 -6.31
C LEU A 100 -13.80 10.97 -4.93
N LYS A 101 -13.12 10.32 -3.98
CA LYS A 101 -13.62 10.19 -2.61
C LYS A 101 -13.65 11.55 -1.92
N ALA A 102 -12.56 12.31 -1.99
CA ALA A 102 -12.46 13.64 -1.40
C ALA A 102 -13.58 14.54 -1.92
N GLU A 103 -13.79 14.58 -3.24
CA GLU A 103 -14.84 15.40 -3.85
C GLU A 103 -16.26 15.02 -3.37
N VAL A 104 -16.53 13.71 -3.23
CA VAL A 104 -17.80 13.23 -2.65
C VAL A 104 -17.96 13.69 -1.21
N TYR A 105 -16.92 13.59 -0.37
CA TYR A 105 -16.99 14.05 1.01
C TYR A 105 -17.15 15.58 1.13
N THR A 106 -16.47 16.36 0.28
CA THR A 106 -16.63 17.81 0.21
C THR A 106 -18.05 18.19 -0.21
N CYS A 107 -18.62 17.48 -1.19
CA CYS A 107 -20.00 17.67 -1.62
C CYS A 107 -21.01 17.34 -0.49
N LEU A 108 -20.82 16.21 0.18
CA LEU A 108 -21.69 15.79 1.28
C LEU A 108 -21.59 16.68 2.52
N ALA A 109 -20.40 17.26 2.78
CA ALA A 109 -20.18 18.23 3.86
C ALA A 109 -20.78 19.61 3.56
N ARG A 110 -21.27 19.85 2.34
CA ARG A 110 -21.89 21.11 1.88
C ARG A 110 -20.99 22.34 2.03
N VAL A 111 -19.70 22.16 1.72
CA VAL A 111 -18.70 23.24 1.79
C VAL A 111 -18.26 23.70 0.40
N GLY A 112 -17.72 24.92 0.35
CA GLY A 112 -17.24 25.55 -0.88
C GLY A 112 -18.28 25.57 -1.99
N PRO A 113 -17.98 25.03 -3.18
CA PRO A 113 -18.88 25.11 -4.34
C PRO A 113 -20.13 24.23 -4.20
N TYR A 114 -20.22 23.40 -3.15
CA TYR A 114 -21.36 22.53 -2.87
C TYR A 114 -22.28 23.04 -1.75
N ARG A 115 -22.10 24.30 -1.35
CA ARG A 115 -22.93 24.93 -0.32
C ARG A 115 -24.40 25.00 -0.73
N ASP A 116 -24.64 25.27 -2.02
CA ASP A 116 -25.96 25.14 -2.63
C ASP A 116 -26.12 23.73 -3.21
N LEU A 117 -27.23 23.08 -2.86
CA LEU A 117 -27.55 21.74 -3.35
C LEU A 117 -28.01 21.77 -4.81
N ALA A 118 -28.53 22.90 -5.28
CA ALA A 118 -28.99 23.03 -6.66
C ALA A 118 -27.83 22.85 -7.64
N GLY A 119 -27.80 21.72 -8.34
CA GLY A 119 -26.75 21.40 -9.31
C GLY A 119 -25.45 20.88 -8.71
N ALA A 120 -25.41 20.61 -7.39
CA ALA A 120 -24.25 20.01 -6.72
C ALA A 120 -23.87 18.65 -7.35
N GLY A 121 -24.86 17.84 -7.73
CA GLY A 121 -24.63 16.56 -8.39
C GLY A 121 -24.04 16.71 -9.79
N ALA A 122 -24.47 17.72 -10.55
CA ALA A 122 -23.93 18.01 -11.87
C ALA A 122 -22.47 18.48 -11.81
N LEU A 123 -22.15 19.38 -10.88
CA LEU A 123 -20.77 19.84 -10.65
C LEU A 123 -19.86 18.69 -10.20
N LEU A 124 -20.33 17.86 -9.26
CA LEU A 124 -19.59 16.69 -8.79
C LEU A 124 -19.32 15.70 -9.95
N ALA A 125 -20.30 15.49 -10.83
CA ALA A 125 -20.14 14.65 -12.01
C ALA A 125 -19.15 15.24 -13.03
N GLU A 126 -19.12 16.56 -13.19
CA GLU A 126 -18.13 17.27 -14.01
C GLU A 126 -16.72 17.11 -13.46
N ARG A 127 -16.48 17.48 -12.20
CA ARG A 127 -15.18 17.34 -11.55
C ARG A 127 -14.72 15.90 -11.48
N GLY A 128 -15.64 14.98 -11.17
CA GLY A 128 -15.36 13.55 -11.20
C GLY A 128 -14.94 13.04 -12.59
N ARG A 129 -15.49 13.61 -13.67
CA ARG A 129 -15.04 13.31 -15.04
C ARG A 129 -13.62 13.82 -15.28
N ALA A 130 -13.28 15.02 -14.84
CA ALA A 130 -11.93 15.58 -14.98
C ALA A 130 -10.86 14.65 -14.38
N TYR A 131 -11.03 14.20 -13.11
CA TYR A 131 -10.09 13.27 -12.48
C TYR A 131 -9.93 11.94 -13.23
N ARG A 132 -11.00 11.45 -13.86
CA ARG A 132 -10.92 10.22 -14.67
C ARG A 132 -10.26 10.44 -16.02
N THR A 133 -10.47 11.60 -16.63
CA THR A 133 -9.80 11.99 -17.87
C THR A 133 -8.30 12.12 -17.64
N ASP A 134 -7.88 12.73 -16.54
CA ASP A 134 -6.46 12.83 -16.14
C ASP A 134 -5.82 11.44 -15.92
N GLY A 135 -6.61 10.48 -15.46
CA GLY A 135 -6.25 9.07 -15.32
C GLY A 135 -6.57 8.19 -16.53
N GLY A 136 -6.85 8.77 -17.71
CA GLY A 136 -7.43 8.06 -18.84
C GLY A 136 -6.61 6.86 -19.33
N ASP A 137 -5.28 6.94 -19.29
CA ASP A 137 -4.40 5.84 -19.66
C ASP A 137 -4.55 4.62 -18.73
N LEU A 138 -5.02 4.82 -17.51
CA LEU A 138 -5.19 3.79 -16.47
C LEU A 138 -6.52 3.03 -16.57
N ILE A 139 -7.42 3.43 -17.47
CA ILE A 139 -8.76 2.82 -17.60
C ILE A 139 -8.71 1.31 -17.87
N ARG A 140 -7.61 0.82 -18.47
CA ARG A 140 -7.36 -0.62 -18.65
C ARG A 140 -7.44 -1.42 -17.34
N TYR A 141 -7.18 -0.78 -16.20
CA TYR A 141 -7.22 -1.42 -14.88
C TYR A 141 -8.63 -1.50 -14.27
N THR A 142 -9.57 -0.70 -14.77
CA THR A 142 -10.97 -0.73 -14.33
C THR A 142 -11.81 -1.74 -15.11
N ALA A 143 -11.29 -2.25 -16.23
CA ALA A 143 -11.95 -3.25 -17.07
C ALA A 143 -12.37 -4.50 -16.25
N GLY A 144 -13.64 -4.87 -16.38
CA GLY A 144 -14.22 -6.01 -15.67
C GLY A 144 -14.38 -5.83 -14.16
N ILE A 145 -14.33 -4.58 -13.65
CA ILE A 145 -14.62 -4.25 -12.25
C ILE A 145 -15.94 -3.50 -12.18
N ALA A 146 -16.93 -4.14 -11.57
CA ALA A 146 -18.19 -3.51 -11.22
C ALA A 146 -18.11 -2.81 -9.86
N ALA A 147 -18.89 -1.75 -9.67
CA ALA A 147 -19.12 -1.17 -8.37
C ALA A 147 -19.83 -2.20 -7.47
N LEU A 148 -19.44 -2.26 -6.20
CA LEU A 148 -20.22 -2.98 -5.19
C LEU A 148 -21.32 -2.06 -4.65
N PRO A 149 -22.55 -2.57 -4.43
CA PRO A 149 -23.60 -1.80 -3.78
C PRO A 149 -23.11 -1.30 -2.42
N ARG A 150 -22.95 0.01 -2.29
CA ARG A 150 -22.47 0.66 -1.06
C ARG A 150 -23.29 1.93 -0.83
N PRO A 151 -23.85 2.14 0.38
CA PRO A 151 -24.56 3.37 0.68
C PRO A 151 -23.59 4.57 0.60
N LEU A 152 -24.16 5.76 0.36
CA LEU A 152 -23.40 7.00 0.52
C LEU A 152 -22.88 7.10 1.97
N PRO A 153 -21.70 7.71 2.18
CA PRO A 153 -21.24 8.05 3.52
C PRO A 153 -22.33 8.85 4.26
N PRO A 154 -22.55 8.61 5.56
CA PRO A 154 -23.54 9.33 6.36
C PRO A 154 -23.01 10.74 6.71
N VAL A 155 -22.75 11.56 5.70
CA VAL A 155 -22.27 12.94 5.83
C VAL A 155 -23.30 13.87 5.21
N THR A 156 -23.70 14.88 5.95
CA THR A 156 -24.72 15.86 5.56
C THR A 156 -24.29 17.30 5.81
N ASP A 157 -23.21 17.49 6.57
CA ASP A 157 -22.71 18.76 7.08
C ASP A 157 -21.27 18.59 7.58
N LEU A 158 -20.70 19.67 8.14
CA LEU A 158 -19.34 19.69 8.66
C LEU A 158 -19.14 18.77 9.88
N ASP A 159 -20.14 18.63 10.76
CA ASP A 159 -19.99 17.83 11.99
C ASP A 159 -20.01 16.33 11.70
N SER A 160 -20.96 15.91 10.87
CA SER A 160 -21.01 14.55 10.33
C SER A 160 -19.79 14.21 9.48
N TYR A 161 -19.20 15.18 8.77
CA TYR A 161 -17.89 15.02 8.12
C TYR A 161 -16.79 14.73 9.15
N VAL A 162 -16.67 15.53 10.21
CA VAL A 162 -15.65 15.30 11.24
C VAL A 162 -15.78 13.92 11.86
N GLU A 163 -17.00 13.51 12.19
CA GLU A 163 -17.25 12.21 12.80
C GLU A 163 -16.97 11.04 11.85
N HIS A 164 -17.61 11.05 10.67
CA HIS A 164 -17.63 9.89 9.79
C HIS A 164 -16.47 9.85 8.79
N ARG A 165 -15.84 10.98 8.50
CA ARG A 165 -14.65 11.08 7.63
C ARG A 165 -13.37 11.19 8.44
N LEU A 166 -13.24 12.10 9.40
CA LEU A 166 -11.95 12.34 10.07
C LEU A 166 -11.68 11.39 11.23
N ARG A 167 -12.49 11.44 12.29
CA ARG A 167 -12.28 10.62 13.49
C ARG A 167 -12.24 9.14 13.15
N ARG A 168 -13.24 8.69 12.38
CA ARG A 168 -13.27 7.32 11.86
C ARG A 168 -12.01 6.95 11.07
N GLN A 169 -11.49 7.82 10.20
CA GLN A 169 -10.30 7.52 9.40
C GLN A 169 -9.03 7.46 10.26
N ILE A 170 -8.89 8.33 11.25
CA ILE A 170 -7.78 8.31 12.22
C ILE A 170 -7.79 6.98 13.00
N GLU A 171 -8.92 6.64 13.60
CA GLU A 171 -9.06 5.53 14.53
C GLU A 171 -9.09 4.17 13.85
N THR A 172 -9.79 4.05 12.72
CA THR A 172 -10.02 2.75 12.08
C THR A 172 -9.04 2.44 10.96
N TYR A 173 -8.36 3.47 10.40
CA TYR A 173 -7.44 3.29 9.30
C TYR A 173 -6.00 3.68 9.66
N TYR A 174 -5.71 4.94 9.96
CA TYR A 174 -4.32 5.39 10.08
C TYR A 174 -3.58 4.78 11.27
N ARG A 175 -4.16 4.85 12.48
CA ARG A 175 -3.52 4.30 13.70
C ARG A 175 -3.34 2.78 13.62
N PRO A 176 -4.37 1.97 13.28
CA PRO A 176 -4.19 0.52 13.15
C PRO A 176 -3.21 0.14 12.04
N LYS A 177 -3.17 0.90 10.94
CA LYS A 177 -2.26 0.63 9.83
C LYS A 177 -0.81 0.95 10.21
N ALA A 178 -0.56 2.05 10.91
CA ALA A 178 0.75 2.37 11.46
C ALA A 178 1.25 1.25 12.39
N GLU A 179 0.39 0.76 13.29
CA GLU A 179 0.72 -0.34 14.19
C GLU A 179 1.02 -1.64 13.43
N TRP A 180 0.24 -1.95 12.40
CA TRP A 180 0.50 -3.11 11.54
C TRP A 180 1.86 -3.01 10.84
N MET A 181 2.22 -1.83 10.34
CA MET A 181 3.55 -1.58 9.72
C MET A 181 4.67 -1.71 10.75
N ARG A 182 4.48 -1.18 11.97
CA ARG A 182 5.44 -1.33 13.07
C ARG A 182 5.76 -2.79 13.34
N ARG A 183 4.73 -3.65 13.40
CA ARG A 183 4.92 -5.10 13.60
C ARG A 183 5.75 -5.74 12.48
N LYS A 184 5.59 -5.28 11.23
CA LYS A 184 6.40 -5.76 10.09
C LYS A 184 7.86 -5.33 10.21
N VAL A 185 8.13 -4.09 10.63
CA VAL A 185 9.50 -3.61 10.91
C VAL A 185 10.16 -4.45 12.01
N VAL A 186 9.47 -4.64 13.13
CA VAL A 186 9.99 -5.45 14.25
C VAL A 186 10.23 -6.90 13.84
N LEU A 187 9.32 -7.49 13.08
CA LEU A 187 9.48 -8.85 12.57
C LEU A 187 10.69 -8.97 11.64
N ALA A 188 10.88 -8.02 10.72
CA ALA A 188 12.03 -8.01 9.82
C ALA A 188 13.36 -7.96 10.60
N GLY A 189 13.47 -7.08 11.60
CA GLY A 189 14.66 -6.99 12.44
C GLY A 189 14.93 -8.26 13.27
N ARG A 190 13.86 -8.91 13.78
CA ARG A 190 14.00 -10.20 14.49
C ARG A 190 14.48 -11.33 13.57
N VAL A 191 13.98 -11.37 12.34
CA VAL A 191 14.40 -12.36 11.34
C VAL A 191 15.87 -12.13 10.97
N GLU A 192 16.28 -10.88 10.75
CA GLU A 192 17.68 -10.53 10.44
C GLU A 192 18.63 -10.95 11.57
N LEU A 193 18.29 -10.63 12.82
CA LEU A 193 19.07 -11.05 14.00
C LEU A 193 19.15 -12.58 14.12
N GLY A 194 18.02 -13.28 13.91
CA GLY A 194 17.98 -14.73 13.93
C GLY A 194 18.86 -15.39 12.87
N LEU A 195 18.83 -14.86 11.63
CA LEU A 195 19.67 -15.35 10.55
C LEU A 195 21.16 -15.05 10.78
N GLY A 196 21.49 -13.88 11.33
CA GLY A 196 22.86 -13.55 11.73
C GLY A 196 23.40 -14.52 12.79
N GLY A 197 22.59 -14.82 13.81
CA GLY A 197 22.92 -15.82 14.83
C GLY A 197 23.10 -17.22 14.23
N LEU A 198 22.21 -17.64 13.33
CA LEU A 198 22.31 -18.93 12.64
C LEU A 198 23.59 -19.03 11.80
N ALA A 199 23.94 -17.98 11.05
CA ALA A 199 25.16 -17.93 10.26
C ALA A 199 26.41 -18.07 11.15
N ALA A 200 26.45 -17.38 12.29
CA ALA A 200 27.54 -17.47 13.25
C ALA A 200 27.69 -18.89 13.84
N VAL A 201 26.58 -19.53 14.21
CA VAL A 201 26.58 -20.91 14.72
C VAL A 201 27.05 -21.90 13.65
N LEU A 202 26.57 -21.78 12.41
CA LEU A 202 27.00 -22.64 11.31
C LEU A 202 28.50 -22.47 11.01
N ALA A 203 28.99 -21.24 10.99
CA ALA A 203 30.41 -20.95 10.75
C ALA A 203 31.29 -21.52 11.89
N ALA A 204 30.90 -21.30 13.15
CA ALA A 204 31.62 -21.84 14.30
C ALA A 204 31.63 -23.38 14.30
N ALA A 205 30.48 -24.01 14.07
CA ALA A 205 30.37 -25.48 14.04
C ALA A 205 31.16 -26.09 12.87
N ALA A 206 31.12 -25.47 11.68
CA ALA A 206 31.91 -25.93 10.54
C ALA A 206 33.41 -25.83 10.81
N GLY A 207 33.88 -24.75 11.45
CA GLY A 207 35.29 -24.57 11.81
C GLY A 207 35.76 -25.53 12.91
N VAL A 208 34.98 -25.71 13.98
CA VAL A 208 35.36 -26.53 15.14
C VAL A 208 35.27 -28.03 14.82
N PHE A 209 34.18 -28.47 14.19
CA PHE A 209 33.91 -29.90 13.97
C PHE A 209 34.36 -30.40 12.60
N SER A 210 34.90 -29.53 11.74
CA SER A 210 35.32 -29.85 10.35
C SER A 210 34.21 -30.54 9.54
N VAL A 211 32.94 -30.28 9.85
CA VAL A 211 31.79 -30.87 9.16
C VAL A 211 31.57 -30.11 7.85
N GLY A 212 32.19 -30.58 6.78
CA GLY A 212 32.14 -29.92 5.46
C GLY A 212 30.72 -29.66 4.94
N GLY A 213 29.74 -30.49 5.32
CA GLY A 213 28.33 -30.30 4.95
C GLY A 213 27.65 -29.10 5.61
N LEU A 214 28.13 -28.62 6.77
CA LEU A 214 27.58 -27.44 7.45
C LEU A 214 28.11 -26.14 6.82
N ALA A 215 29.38 -26.12 6.39
CA ALA A 215 29.98 -24.97 5.73
C ALA A 215 29.21 -24.56 4.47
N ALA A 216 28.65 -25.54 3.74
CA ALA A 216 27.88 -25.30 2.52
C ALA A 216 26.60 -24.47 2.74
N TRP A 217 26.05 -24.43 3.96
CA TRP A 217 24.84 -23.67 4.28
C TRP A 217 25.10 -22.21 4.68
N VAL A 218 26.35 -21.84 4.99
CA VAL A 218 26.68 -20.45 5.39
C VAL A 218 26.33 -19.46 4.27
N PRO A 219 26.70 -19.68 2.98
CA PRO A 219 26.31 -18.80 1.89
C PRO A 219 24.80 -18.75 1.64
N VAL A 220 24.05 -19.81 1.97
CA VAL A 220 22.59 -19.84 1.87
C VAL A 220 21.98 -18.89 2.86
N VAL A 221 22.37 -18.98 4.14
CA VAL A 221 21.86 -18.09 5.19
C VAL A 221 22.17 -16.64 4.83
N ALA A 222 23.39 -16.35 4.38
CA ALA A 222 23.76 -15.02 3.91
C ALA A 222 22.87 -14.54 2.73
N SER A 223 22.64 -15.38 1.73
CA SER A 223 21.80 -15.05 0.57
C SER A 223 20.34 -14.82 0.95
N VAL A 224 19.81 -15.64 1.88
CA VAL A 224 18.44 -15.49 2.41
C VAL A 224 18.32 -14.18 3.20
N SER A 225 19.30 -13.84 4.04
CA SER A 225 19.35 -12.55 4.74
C SER A 225 19.32 -11.38 3.77
N VAL A 226 20.19 -11.38 2.75
CA VAL A 226 20.23 -10.33 1.73
C VAL A 226 18.88 -10.21 1.00
N ALA A 227 18.28 -11.33 0.59
CA ALA A 227 16.99 -11.33 -0.10
C ALA A 227 15.86 -10.77 0.79
N LEU A 228 15.84 -11.13 2.07
CA LEU A 228 14.85 -10.63 3.03
C LEU A 228 15.02 -9.14 3.32
N THR A 229 16.26 -8.68 3.51
CA THR A 229 16.56 -7.26 3.71
C THR A 229 16.17 -6.44 2.47
N ALA A 230 16.52 -6.91 1.27
CA ALA A 230 16.11 -6.29 0.01
C ALA A 230 14.58 -6.24 -0.13
N HIS A 231 13.88 -7.32 0.27
CA HIS A 231 12.42 -7.34 0.28
C HIS A 231 11.84 -6.34 1.29
N ALA A 232 12.36 -6.27 2.51
CA ALA A 232 11.91 -5.33 3.54
C ALA A 232 12.11 -3.87 3.09
N ILE A 233 13.27 -3.55 2.50
CA ILE A 233 13.55 -2.26 1.88
C ILE A 233 12.55 -1.96 0.77
N ALA A 234 12.29 -2.92 -0.13
CA ALA A 234 11.34 -2.75 -1.22
C ALA A 234 9.90 -2.52 -0.74
N GLN A 235 9.53 -3.08 0.41
CA GLN A 235 8.21 -2.86 1.03
C GLN A 235 8.12 -1.55 1.82
N ARG A 236 9.25 -0.96 2.20
CA ARG A 236 9.35 0.34 2.88
C ARG A 236 8.48 0.43 4.15
N TYR A 237 8.43 -0.64 4.95
CA TYR A 237 7.54 -0.70 6.12
C TYR A 237 7.76 0.43 7.13
N SER A 238 9.02 0.79 7.44
CA SER A 238 9.34 1.88 8.37
C SER A 238 8.84 3.24 7.87
N TYR A 239 8.98 3.47 6.57
CA TYR A 239 8.48 4.68 5.93
C TYR A 239 6.94 4.72 5.94
N GLN A 240 6.28 3.62 5.59
CA GLN A 240 4.81 3.56 5.64
C GLN A 240 4.27 3.77 7.06
N GLN A 241 4.94 3.22 8.07
CA GLN A 241 4.61 3.47 9.47
C GLN A 241 4.67 4.97 9.80
N LEU A 242 5.78 5.63 9.48
CA LEU A 242 5.97 7.05 9.79
C LEU A 242 4.94 7.93 9.10
N GLU A 243 4.65 7.68 7.82
CA GLU A 243 3.67 8.47 7.07
C GLU A 243 2.25 8.31 7.65
N PHE A 244 1.84 7.09 8.03
CA PHE A 244 0.52 6.91 8.66
C PHE A 244 0.43 7.60 10.03
N LEU A 245 1.51 7.60 10.83
CA LEU A 245 1.56 8.33 12.09
C LEU A 245 1.48 9.84 11.86
N ARG A 246 2.33 10.38 10.98
CA ARG A 246 2.35 11.82 10.65
C ARG A 246 0.99 12.29 10.15
N THR A 247 0.34 11.55 9.27
CA THR A 247 -0.99 11.91 8.77
C THR A 247 -2.03 11.89 9.89
N ALA A 248 -2.02 10.89 10.78
CA ALA A 248 -2.92 10.86 11.93
C ALA A 248 -2.69 12.08 12.85
N GLU A 249 -1.43 12.38 13.19
CA GLU A 249 -1.07 13.51 14.04
C GLU A 249 -1.43 14.86 13.42
N GLU A 250 -1.27 15.04 12.10
CA GLU A 250 -1.68 16.26 11.40
C GLU A 250 -3.20 16.43 11.44
N LEU A 251 -3.97 15.36 11.15
CA LEU A 251 -5.43 15.42 11.22
C LEU A 251 -5.94 15.68 12.65
N GLU A 252 -5.30 15.11 13.67
CA GLU A 252 -5.61 15.39 15.07
C GLU A 252 -5.29 16.83 15.45
N ARG A 253 -4.19 17.40 14.95
CA ARG A 253 -3.88 18.82 15.13
C ARG A 253 -4.93 19.72 14.49
N LEU A 254 -5.44 19.38 13.31
CA LEU A 254 -6.54 20.11 12.67
C LEU A 254 -7.82 20.03 13.50
N LEU A 255 -8.17 18.84 14.00
CA LEU A 255 -9.32 18.65 14.89
C LEU A 255 -9.20 19.48 16.18
N ALA A 256 -8.05 19.41 16.86
CA ALA A 256 -7.81 20.18 18.08
C ALA A 256 -7.87 21.69 17.85
N ARG A 257 -7.35 22.18 16.70
CA ARG A 257 -7.44 23.59 16.30
C ARG A 257 -8.90 24.03 16.15
N ARG A 258 -9.74 23.18 15.55
CA ARG A 258 -11.19 23.44 15.41
C ARG A 258 -11.88 23.51 16.77
N GLU A 259 -11.63 22.51 17.63
CA GLU A 259 -12.26 22.41 18.95
C GLU A 259 -11.82 23.55 19.90
N GLY A 260 -10.59 24.05 19.77
CA GLY A 260 -10.06 25.17 20.55
C GLY A 260 -10.46 26.57 20.09
N ALA A 261 -11.05 26.72 18.90
CA ALA A 261 -11.45 28.01 18.32
C ALA A 261 -12.90 28.03 17.79
N PRO A 262 -13.92 27.69 18.61
CA PRO A 262 -15.29 27.51 18.15
C PRO A 262 -15.92 28.77 17.51
N GLY A 263 -15.47 29.98 17.88
CA GLY A 263 -15.96 31.25 17.31
C GLY A 263 -15.38 31.62 15.94
N ALA A 264 -14.24 31.04 15.52
CA ALA A 264 -13.58 31.35 14.25
C ALA A 264 -13.97 30.38 13.11
N VAL A 265 -14.54 29.22 13.44
CA VAL A 265 -14.92 28.14 12.50
C VAL A 265 -16.42 28.17 12.15
N GLY A 266 -17.18 29.13 12.70
CA GLY A 266 -18.61 29.29 12.41
C GLY A 266 -18.90 29.92 11.04
N THR A 267 -17.89 30.44 10.35
CA THR A 267 -18.08 30.99 9.00
C THR A 267 -18.02 29.88 7.95
N PRO A 268 -18.84 29.97 6.90
CA PRO A 268 -18.80 29.01 5.81
C PRO A 268 -17.43 28.90 5.10
N GLU A 269 -16.65 29.97 5.09
CA GLU A 269 -15.31 30.03 4.50
C GLU A 269 -14.29 29.27 5.37
N ALA A 270 -14.42 29.36 6.70
CA ALA A 270 -13.58 28.58 7.62
C ALA A 270 -13.90 27.08 7.55
N ALA A 271 -15.17 26.72 7.39
CA ALA A 271 -15.60 25.34 7.16
C ALA A 271 -15.00 24.75 5.88
N GLU A 272 -15.02 25.51 4.79
CA GLU A 272 -14.39 25.13 3.52
C GLU A 272 -12.87 24.96 3.66
N ALA A 273 -12.19 25.96 4.25
CA ALA A 273 -10.75 25.90 4.46
C ALA A 273 -10.34 24.68 5.30
N PHE A 274 -11.11 24.37 6.35
CA PHE A 274 -10.86 23.21 7.20
C PHE A 274 -11.00 21.88 6.44
N VAL A 275 -12.09 21.69 5.70
CA VAL A 275 -12.31 20.46 4.90
C VAL A 275 -11.23 20.34 3.82
N ALA A 276 -10.89 21.45 3.15
CA ALA A 276 -9.82 21.49 2.15
C ALA A 276 -8.46 21.11 2.74
N GLU A 277 -8.09 21.66 3.91
CA GLU A 277 -6.83 21.32 4.61
C GLU A 277 -6.82 19.83 5.01
N CYS A 278 -7.93 19.29 5.51
CA CYS A 278 -8.03 17.88 5.87
C CYS A 278 -7.92 16.94 4.65
N GLU A 279 -8.68 17.18 3.59
CA GLU A 279 -8.59 16.36 2.38
C GLU A 279 -7.24 16.54 1.67
N HIS A 280 -6.61 17.71 1.78
CA HIS A 280 -5.25 17.92 1.29
C HIS A 280 -4.21 17.09 2.06
N VAL A 281 -4.29 17.03 3.40
CA VAL A 281 -3.43 16.15 4.21
C VAL A 281 -3.63 14.67 3.83
N ILE A 282 -4.88 14.26 3.56
CA ILE A 282 -5.19 12.91 3.08
C ILE A 282 -4.64 12.69 1.65
N SER A 283 -4.69 13.69 0.77
CA SER A 283 -4.18 13.61 -0.60
C SER A 283 -2.65 13.56 -0.66
N ILE A 284 -1.96 14.44 0.08
CA ILE A 284 -0.48 14.47 0.17
C ILE A 284 0.05 13.10 0.59
N GLN A 285 -0.63 12.43 1.53
CA GLN A 285 -0.24 11.08 1.93
C GLN A 285 -0.18 10.11 0.73
N ASN A 286 -1.06 10.28 -0.26
CA ASN A 286 -1.04 9.51 -1.50
C ASN A 286 -0.01 10.05 -2.53
N GLU A 287 0.23 11.35 -2.62
CA GLU A 287 1.24 11.95 -3.52
C GLU A 287 2.68 11.75 -3.06
N ALA A 288 2.91 11.74 -1.75
CA ALA A 288 4.16 11.34 -1.14
C ALA A 288 4.50 9.87 -1.46
N TRP A 289 3.48 9.05 -1.76
CA TRP A 289 3.67 7.73 -2.35
C TRP A 289 3.96 7.78 -3.84
N MET A 290 3.72 8.86 -4.58
CA MET A 290 4.12 8.97 -6.00
C MET A 290 5.57 9.41 -6.14
N ILE A 291 5.92 10.59 -5.60
CA ILE A 291 7.22 11.25 -5.83
C ILE A 291 8.39 10.34 -5.43
N ARG A 292 8.27 9.66 -4.28
CA ARG A 292 9.37 8.83 -3.75
C ARG A 292 9.48 7.44 -4.36
N TRP A 293 8.56 7.06 -5.23
CA TRP A 293 8.59 5.78 -5.93
C TRP A 293 8.93 5.94 -7.42
N THR A 294 8.86 7.15 -7.95
CA THR A 294 9.42 7.53 -9.27
C THR A 294 10.87 8.01 -9.17
N VAL A 295 11.29 8.53 -8.00
CA VAL A 295 12.68 8.89 -7.71
C VAL A 295 13.28 7.78 -6.83
N GLY A 296 13.91 6.80 -7.48
CA GLY A 296 14.60 5.67 -6.86
C GLY A 296 15.53 5.02 -7.86
#